data_AF-A0A377BAM1-F1
#
_entry.id   AF-A0A377BAM1-F1
#
_cell.length_a   1.000
_cell.length_b   1.000
_cell.length_c   1.000
_cell.angle_alpha   90.00
_cell.angle_beta   90.00
_cell.angle_gamma   90.00
#
_symmetry.space_group_name_H-M   'P 1'
#
loop_
_entity.id
_entity.type
_entity.pdbx_description
1 polymer ?
#
loop_
_entity_poly.entity_id
_entity_poly.type
_entity_poly.pdbx_seq_one_letter_code
_entity_poly.pdbx_strand_id
1 'polypeptide(L)'
;MKKIGKDAVKSGLSHTRLGMSKPNLTLSLIKKILPSTFYNFLKLDTYYLASSPEVSKILQGAMGVNEEKIIICGYPKLDKIFIESGYAEPYKILYAPTYRGEYNSELDILTMFGFNIELADKVLKENKATLTIRLHPANKLPVAVINRINNTNTISIDNEDDIYESLGKYSLVITDYSSVYFDALAVGINVLIAPFGYKDYLENDRDLYLA
;
A
#
# COMPACT_ATOMS: atom_id res chain seq x y z
N MET A 1 -4.01 12.54 12.16
CA MET A 1 -4.83 11.49 11.51
C MET A 1 -5.23 11.83 10.08
N LYS A 2 -4.66 11.12 9.10
CA LYS A 2 -4.99 11.19 7.67
C LYS A 2 -6.38 10.56 7.44
N LYS A 3 -7.37 11.38 7.07
CA LYS A 3 -8.77 10.94 6.87
C LYS A 3 -8.96 10.33 5.47
N ILE A 4 -9.76 9.27 5.37
CA ILE A 4 -10.13 8.61 4.10
C ILE A 4 -11.65 8.48 3.95
N GLY A 5 -12.14 8.33 2.73
CA GLY A 5 -13.55 8.06 2.45
C GLY A 5 -14.52 9.07 3.06
N LYS A 6 -15.58 8.57 3.72
CA LYS A 6 -16.64 9.40 4.31
C LYS A 6 -16.14 10.33 5.42
N ASP A 7 -15.05 10.00 6.11
CA ASP A 7 -14.50 10.83 7.18
C ASP A 7 -13.78 12.07 6.63
N ALA A 8 -13.13 11.95 5.47
CA ALA A 8 -12.55 13.09 4.75
C ALA A 8 -13.63 14.00 4.12
N VAL A 9 -14.76 13.41 3.70
CA VAL A 9 -15.94 14.16 3.22
C VAL A 9 -16.58 14.94 4.36
N LYS A 10 -16.82 14.31 5.51
CA LYS A 10 -17.39 14.96 6.70
C LYS A 10 -16.50 16.08 7.26
N SER A 11 -15.19 16.01 7.07
CA SER A 11 -14.26 17.03 7.55
C SER A 11 -14.01 18.19 6.57
N GLY A 12 -14.72 18.25 5.45
CA GLY A 12 -14.55 19.30 4.43
C GLY A 12 -13.23 19.24 3.64
N LEU A 13 -12.39 18.23 3.85
CA LEU A 13 -11.07 18.06 3.21
C LEU A 13 -11.14 17.32 1.87
N SER A 14 -12.34 16.87 1.48
CA SER A 14 -12.59 15.98 0.34
C SER A 14 -12.11 16.53 -1.00
N HIS A 15 -12.29 17.83 -1.24
CA HIS A 15 -12.16 18.39 -2.60
C HIS A 15 -10.72 18.65 -3.03
N THR A 16 -9.78 18.79 -2.09
CA THR A 16 -8.38 19.11 -2.39
C THR A 16 -7.44 17.91 -2.26
N ARG A 17 -7.81 16.86 -1.51
CA ARG A 17 -6.92 15.71 -1.24
C ARG A 17 -7.38 14.36 -1.78
N LEU A 18 -8.67 14.18 -2.14
CA LEU A 18 -9.18 12.87 -2.60
C LEU A 18 -9.18 12.69 -4.13
N GLY A 19 -8.59 13.62 -4.90
CA GLY A 19 -8.59 13.52 -6.37
C GLY A 19 -9.99 13.58 -7.00
N MET A 20 -11.02 13.98 -6.25
CA MET A 20 -12.36 14.17 -6.79
C MET A 20 -12.38 15.45 -7.63
N SER A 21 -12.52 15.28 -8.95
CA SER A 21 -12.79 16.37 -9.89
C SER A 21 -13.95 17.24 -9.39
N LYS A 22 -13.82 18.57 -9.48
CA LYS A 22 -14.92 19.51 -9.23
C LYS A 22 -16.11 19.04 -10.09
N PRO A 23 -17.29 18.77 -9.51
CA PRO A 23 -18.44 18.45 -10.35
C PRO A 23 -18.70 19.65 -11.27
N ASN A 24 -18.55 19.44 -12.58
CA ASN A 24 -18.88 20.46 -13.58
C ASN A 24 -20.31 20.94 -13.32
N LEU A 25 -20.48 22.24 -13.02
CA LEU A 25 -21.79 22.82 -12.67
C LEU A 25 -22.85 22.48 -13.73
N THR A 26 -22.46 22.48 -15.00
CA THR A 26 -23.29 22.10 -16.15
C THR A 26 -23.78 20.66 -16.07
N LEU A 27 -22.91 19.70 -15.74
CA LEU A 27 -23.29 18.30 -15.54
C LEU A 27 -24.25 18.13 -14.35
N SER A 28 -24.10 18.93 -13.30
CA SER A 28 -25.00 18.86 -12.13
C SER A 28 -26.42 19.36 -12.45
N LEU A 29 -26.54 20.38 -13.30
CA LEU A 29 -27.82 20.88 -13.81
C LEU A 29 -28.46 19.88 -14.79
N ILE A 30 -27.69 19.29 -15.69
CA ILE A 30 -28.16 18.25 -16.61
C ILE A 30 -28.62 17.01 -15.83
N LYS A 31 -27.91 16.60 -14.77
CA LYS A 31 -28.33 15.52 -13.85
C LYS A 31 -29.65 15.80 -13.12
N LYS A 32 -29.99 17.07 -12.87
CA LYS A 32 -31.28 17.46 -12.28
C LYS A 32 -32.45 17.41 -13.26
N ILE A 33 -32.16 17.53 -14.56
CA ILE A 33 -33.17 17.60 -15.64
C ILE A 33 -33.37 16.22 -16.28
N LEU A 34 -32.35 15.36 -16.29
CA LEU A 34 -32.48 13.97 -16.74
C LEU A 34 -33.49 13.22 -15.85
N PRO A 35 -34.51 12.56 -16.43
CA PRO A 35 -35.37 11.67 -15.69
C PRO A 35 -34.53 10.64 -14.93
N SER A 36 -34.83 10.42 -13.66
CA SER A 36 -34.12 9.43 -12.82
C SER A 36 -34.07 8.06 -13.45
N THR A 37 -35.07 7.70 -14.25
CA THR A 37 -35.14 6.50 -15.07
C THR A 37 -34.06 6.44 -16.16
N PHE A 38 -33.83 7.53 -16.89
CA PHE A 38 -32.79 7.59 -17.93
C PHE A 38 -31.38 7.64 -17.33
N TYR A 39 -31.23 8.33 -16.19
CA TYR A 39 -29.97 8.31 -15.43
C TYR A 39 -29.65 6.92 -14.87
N ASN A 40 -30.65 6.23 -14.29
CA ASN A 40 -30.49 4.86 -13.79
C ASN A 40 -30.24 3.86 -14.93
N PHE A 41 -30.82 4.08 -16.12
CA PHE A 41 -30.57 3.25 -17.30
C PHE A 41 -29.12 3.36 -17.80
N LEU A 42 -28.50 4.55 -17.70
CA LEU A 42 -27.09 4.76 -18.05
C LEU A 42 -26.12 4.42 -16.91
N LYS A 43 -26.63 4.13 -15.71
CA LYS A 43 -25.80 3.83 -14.55
C LYS A 43 -25.30 2.40 -14.66
N LEU A 44 -24.00 2.26 -14.91
CA LEU A 44 -23.34 0.95 -14.86
C LEU A 44 -23.50 0.34 -13.47
N ASP A 45 -23.88 -0.92 -13.43
CA ASP A 45 -23.81 -1.70 -12.22
C ASP A 45 -22.36 -1.81 -11.77
N THR A 46 -22.08 -1.35 -10.56
CA THR A 46 -20.75 -1.33 -9.97
C THR A 46 -20.63 -2.43 -8.93
N TYR A 47 -19.64 -3.30 -9.10
CA TYR A 47 -19.29 -4.34 -8.14
C TYR A 47 -17.90 -4.08 -7.55
N TYR A 48 -17.68 -4.56 -6.34
CA TYR A 48 -16.43 -4.41 -5.59
C TYR A 48 -15.84 -5.78 -5.32
N LEU A 49 -14.51 -5.89 -5.41
CA LEU A 49 -13.80 -7.11 -5.05
C LEU A 49 -13.37 -7.07 -3.59
N ALA A 50 -13.58 -8.16 -2.87
CA ALA A 50 -13.07 -8.37 -1.52
C ALA A 50 -12.26 -9.67 -1.46
N SER A 51 -11.07 -9.62 -0.87
CA SER A 51 -10.22 -10.81 -0.73
C SER A 51 -10.75 -11.82 0.29
N SER A 52 -11.63 -11.41 1.20
CA SER A 52 -12.25 -12.28 2.21
C SER A 52 -13.59 -11.75 2.70
N PRO A 53 -14.39 -12.57 3.42
CA PRO A 53 -15.59 -12.10 4.12
C PRO A 53 -15.32 -10.95 5.12
N GLU A 54 -14.17 -10.95 5.79
CA GLU A 54 -13.75 -9.89 6.71
C GLU A 54 -13.53 -8.57 5.96
N VAL A 55 -12.83 -8.62 4.82
CA VAL A 55 -12.64 -7.44 3.96
C VAL A 55 -13.97 -6.96 3.39
N SER A 56 -14.88 -7.87 3.04
CA SER A 56 -16.25 -7.52 2.63
C SER A 56 -16.96 -6.69 3.71
N LYS A 57 -16.94 -7.13 4.97
CA LYS A 57 -17.54 -6.38 6.09
C LYS A 57 -16.93 -4.99 6.26
N ILE A 58 -15.60 -4.88 6.12
CA ILE A 58 -14.91 -3.57 6.18
C ILE A 58 -15.39 -2.67 5.04
N LEU A 59 -15.51 -3.18 3.80
CA LEU A 59 -16.00 -2.41 2.66
C LEU A 59 -17.46 -1.96 2.84
N GLN A 60 -18.32 -2.84 3.36
CA GLN A 60 -19.72 -2.49 3.67
C GLN A 60 -19.78 -1.33 4.66
N GLY A 61 -19.01 -1.39 5.76
CA GLY A 61 -18.97 -0.32 6.76
C GLY A 61 -18.35 0.98 6.25
N ALA A 62 -17.15 0.92 5.68
CA ALA A 62 -16.38 2.09 5.28
C ALA A 62 -16.99 2.83 4.07
N MET A 63 -17.48 2.07 3.09
CA MET A 63 -17.96 2.61 1.81
C MET A 63 -19.49 2.65 1.73
N GLY A 64 -20.21 1.92 2.58
CA GLY A 64 -21.68 1.78 2.49
C GLY A 64 -22.10 1.00 1.24
N VAL A 65 -21.30 0.01 0.86
CA VAL A 65 -21.59 -0.90 -0.26
C VAL A 65 -22.47 -2.02 0.28
N ASN A 66 -23.51 -2.41 -0.47
CA ASN A 66 -24.34 -3.55 -0.08
C ASN A 66 -23.62 -4.87 -0.41
N GLU A 67 -23.89 -5.91 0.39
CA GLU A 67 -23.27 -7.23 0.23
C GLU A 67 -23.46 -7.83 -1.17
N GLU A 68 -24.62 -7.67 -1.80
CA GLU A 68 -24.90 -8.17 -3.16
C GLU A 68 -24.06 -7.49 -4.26
N LYS A 69 -23.42 -6.37 -3.95
CA LYS A 69 -22.49 -5.66 -4.85
C LYS A 69 -21.02 -6.00 -4.55
N ILE A 70 -20.76 -6.94 -3.65
CA ILE A 70 -19.40 -7.39 -3.32
C ILE A 70 -19.20 -8.82 -3.82
N ILE A 71 -18.14 -9.01 -4.60
CA ILE A 71 -17.68 -10.31 -5.08
C ILE A 71 -16.48 -10.70 -4.22
N ILE A 72 -16.62 -11.78 -3.45
CA ILE A 72 -15.53 -12.33 -2.65
C ILE A 72 -14.67 -13.23 -3.53
N CYS A 73 -13.48 -12.77 -3.88
CA CYS A 73 -12.50 -13.51 -4.68
C CYS A 73 -11.08 -12.93 -4.49
N GLY A 74 -10.06 -13.62 -5.02
CA GLY A 74 -8.71 -13.07 -5.12
C GLY A 74 -8.67 -11.79 -5.98
N TYR A 75 -7.61 -10.99 -5.82
CA TYR A 75 -7.41 -9.81 -6.65
C TYR A 75 -6.66 -10.16 -7.94
N PRO A 76 -7.16 -9.75 -9.13
CA PRO A 76 -6.51 -10.07 -10.42
C PRO A 76 -5.04 -9.64 -10.53
N LYS A 77 -4.63 -8.60 -9.78
CA LYS A 77 -3.23 -8.15 -9.70
C LYS A 77 -2.26 -9.25 -9.19
N LEU A 78 -2.79 -10.26 -8.49
CA LEU A 78 -2.02 -11.35 -7.92
C LEU A 78 -1.96 -12.59 -8.83
N ASP A 79 -2.80 -12.66 -9.86
CA ASP A 79 -2.93 -13.85 -10.72
C ASP A 79 -1.61 -14.23 -11.40
N LYS A 80 -0.76 -13.25 -11.70
CA LYS A 80 0.57 -13.46 -12.31
C LYS A 80 1.64 -13.94 -11.32
N ILE A 81 1.37 -13.85 -10.01
CA ILE A 81 2.37 -13.98 -8.93
C ILE A 81 2.29 -15.34 -8.25
N PHE A 82 1.24 -16.13 -8.51
CA PHE A 82 1.18 -17.51 -8.08
C PHE A 82 2.35 -18.28 -8.69
N ILE A 83 3.40 -18.46 -7.89
CA ILE A 83 4.66 -19.09 -8.29
C ILE A 83 4.64 -20.56 -7.91
N GLU A 84 5.09 -21.41 -8.82
CA GLU A 84 5.48 -22.77 -8.50
C GLU A 84 6.64 -22.74 -7.50
N SER A 85 6.41 -23.35 -6.33
CA SER A 85 7.33 -23.35 -5.18
C SER A 85 8.77 -23.67 -5.57
N GLY A 86 9.69 -22.71 -5.37
CA GLY A 86 11.12 -22.91 -5.53
C GLY A 86 11.88 -21.59 -5.41
N TYR A 87 12.39 -21.27 -4.21
CA TYR A 87 13.28 -20.12 -4.06
C TYR A 87 14.66 -20.48 -4.58
N ALA A 88 15.08 -19.83 -5.66
CA ALA A 88 16.44 -19.92 -6.16
C ALA A 88 17.31 -18.87 -5.46
N GLU A 89 18.50 -19.29 -5.05
CA GLU A 89 19.55 -18.38 -4.58
C GLU A 89 19.96 -17.38 -5.68
N PRO A 90 20.31 -16.12 -5.35
CA PRO A 90 20.37 -15.55 -3.99
C PRO A 90 19.00 -15.20 -3.41
N TYR A 91 18.84 -15.33 -2.08
CA TYR A 91 17.61 -14.92 -1.37
C TYR A 91 17.32 -13.42 -1.54
N LYS A 92 16.17 -13.09 -2.14
CA LYS A 92 15.74 -11.70 -2.35
C LYS A 92 14.72 -11.29 -1.29
N ILE A 93 15.00 -10.21 -0.59
CA ILE A 93 14.15 -9.65 0.46
C ILE A 93 13.65 -8.29 -0.01
N LEU A 94 12.34 -8.07 0.07
CA LEU A 94 11.73 -6.77 -0.13
C LEU A 94 11.47 -6.13 1.23
N TYR A 95 11.87 -4.89 1.44
CA TYR A 95 11.37 -4.07 2.54
C TYR A 95 10.52 -2.93 2.00
N ALA A 96 9.21 -2.97 2.29
CA ALA A 96 8.22 -2.01 1.81
C ALA A 96 7.49 -1.37 3.00
N PRO A 97 8.10 -0.40 3.70
CA PRO A 97 7.44 0.33 4.77
C PRO A 97 6.33 1.23 4.24
N THR A 98 5.32 1.49 5.06
CA THR A 98 4.24 2.40 4.71
C THR A 98 4.71 3.85 4.76
N TYR A 99 4.05 4.68 3.98
CA TYR A 99 4.27 6.11 3.93
C TYR A 99 4.13 6.77 5.33
N ARG A 100 5.11 7.58 5.72
CA ARG A 100 5.15 8.33 6.99
C ARG A 100 5.36 9.83 6.76
N GLY A 101 4.91 10.64 7.70
CA GLY A 101 5.14 12.09 7.69
C GLY A 101 4.29 12.86 6.68
N GLU A 102 4.74 14.07 6.36
CA GLU A 102 4.07 15.02 5.47
C GLU A 102 4.41 14.77 3.99
N TYR A 103 3.52 15.21 3.08
CA TYR A 103 3.66 14.93 1.65
C TYR A 103 4.93 15.57 1.09
N ASN A 104 5.76 14.78 0.41
CA ASN A 104 7.07 15.20 -0.12
C ASN A 104 8.06 15.70 0.95
N SER A 105 7.88 15.32 2.22
CA SER A 105 8.87 15.57 3.26
C SER A 105 10.02 14.56 3.18
N GLU A 106 11.22 15.05 3.53
CA GLU A 106 12.36 14.19 3.81
C GLU A 106 12.17 13.60 5.21
N LEU A 107 12.23 12.27 5.31
CA LEU A 107 12.11 11.57 6.58
C LEU A 107 12.95 10.31 6.56
N ASP A 108 13.83 10.17 7.54
CA ASP A 108 14.65 8.97 7.71
C ASP A 108 13.85 7.86 8.40
N ILE A 109 12.90 7.27 7.68
CA ILE A 109 12.07 6.18 8.20
C ILE A 109 12.84 4.88 8.45
N LEU A 110 14.12 4.84 8.07
CA LEU A 110 14.97 3.67 8.28
C LEU A 110 15.74 3.82 9.60
N THR A 111 16.67 4.78 9.66
CA THR A 111 17.63 4.81 10.76
C THR A 111 17.04 5.38 12.04
N MET A 112 15.97 6.19 11.95
CA MET A 112 15.32 6.75 13.15
C MET A 112 14.73 5.67 14.07
N PHE A 113 14.45 4.48 13.54
CA PHE A 113 13.96 3.32 14.29
C PHE A 113 15.05 2.27 14.54
N GLY A 114 16.31 2.63 14.38
CA GLY A 114 17.45 1.78 14.69
C GLY A 114 17.92 0.87 13.55
N PHE A 115 17.45 1.07 12.31
CA PHE A 115 17.99 0.34 11.17
C PHE A 115 19.46 0.73 10.94
N ASN A 116 20.36 -0.21 11.18
CA ASN A 116 21.79 -0.04 10.95
C ASN A 116 22.17 -0.62 9.59
N ILE A 117 22.45 0.26 8.62
CA ILE A 117 22.71 -0.08 7.21
C ILE A 117 23.94 -0.98 7.08
N GLU A 118 25.03 -0.66 7.80
CA GLU A 118 26.30 -1.39 7.70
C GLU A 118 26.20 -2.77 8.34
N LEU A 119 25.47 -2.89 9.46
CA LEU A 119 25.17 -4.17 10.08
C LEU A 119 24.25 -5.02 9.18
N ALA A 120 23.22 -4.40 8.58
CA ALA A 120 22.33 -5.08 7.65
C ALA A 120 23.10 -5.63 6.44
N ASP A 121 23.98 -4.83 5.82
CA ASP A 121 24.80 -5.28 4.70
C ASP A 121 25.73 -6.45 5.09
N LYS A 122 26.30 -6.43 6.29
CA LYS A 122 27.08 -7.57 6.80
C LYS A 122 26.24 -8.84 6.94
N VAL A 123 25.06 -8.74 7.57
CA VAL A 123 24.16 -9.88 7.78
C VAL A 123 23.66 -10.45 6.45
N LEU A 124 23.30 -9.58 5.50
CA LEU A 124 22.85 -9.99 4.17
C LEU A 124 23.95 -10.74 3.40
N LYS A 125 25.21 -10.26 3.46
CA LYS A 125 26.37 -10.95 2.86
C LYS A 125 26.59 -12.34 3.45
N GLU A 126 26.55 -12.47 4.77
CA GLU A 126 26.72 -13.75 5.48
C GLU A 126 25.64 -14.78 5.08
N ASN A 127 24.44 -14.31 4.74
CA ASN A 127 23.30 -15.13 4.34
C ASN A 127 23.08 -15.24 2.82
N LYS A 128 24.00 -14.72 1.99
CA LYS A 128 23.85 -14.65 0.52
C LYS A 128 22.52 -14.03 0.06
N ALA A 129 22.05 -13.05 0.81
CA ALA A 129 20.78 -12.38 0.58
C ALA A 129 20.97 -10.95 0.06
N THR A 130 19.94 -10.40 -0.58
CA THR A 130 19.87 -8.99 -0.97
C THR A 130 18.59 -8.36 -0.45
N LEU A 131 18.67 -7.10 -0.03
CA LEU A 131 17.56 -6.31 0.44
C LEU A 131 17.23 -5.21 -0.57
N THR A 132 16.00 -5.21 -1.06
CA THR A 132 15.46 -4.13 -1.89
C THR A 132 14.50 -3.30 -1.05
N ILE A 133 14.84 -2.02 -0.84
CA ILE A 133 14.02 -1.07 -0.10
C ILE A 133 13.12 -0.34 -1.08
N ARG A 134 11.81 -0.46 -0.92
CA ARG A 134 10.83 0.24 -1.74
C ARG A 134 10.01 1.21 -0.92
N LEU A 135 10.26 2.49 -1.14
CA LEU A 135 9.57 3.57 -0.44
C LEU A 135 8.32 3.99 -1.21
N HIS A 136 7.36 4.57 -0.51
CA HIS A 136 6.28 5.26 -1.17
C HIS A 136 6.82 6.46 -1.98
N PRO A 137 6.33 6.76 -3.20
CA PRO A 137 6.85 7.86 -4.04
C PRO A 137 6.84 9.25 -3.37
N ALA A 138 5.97 9.43 -2.38
CA ALA A 138 5.86 10.67 -1.59
C ALA A 138 6.79 10.74 -0.37
N ASN A 139 7.57 9.69 -0.07
CA ASN A 139 8.64 9.71 0.92
C ASN A 139 9.99 9.80 0.23
N LYS A 140 10.87 10.64 0.80
CA LYS A 140 12.27 10.74 0.39
C LYS A 140 13.16 10.50 1.58
N LEU A 141 14.18 9.65 1.42
CA LEU A 141 15.23 9.52 2.41
C LEU A 141 16.19 10.70 2.32
N PRO A 142 16.83 11.09 3.44
CA PRO A 142 17.95 12.02 3.39
C PRO A 142 19.05 11.54 2.46
N VAL A 143 19.69 12.47 1.75
CA VAL A 143 20.82 12.16 0.84
C VAL A 143 21.94 11.40 1.55
N ALA A 144 22.20 11.71 2.83
CA ALA A 144 23.19 10.99 3.63
C ALA A 144 22.86 9.49 3.80
N VAL A 145 21.59 9.14 3.95
CA VAL A 145 21.10 7.76 4.08
C VAL A 145 21.22 7.05 2.74
N ILE A 146 20.81 7.71 1.65
CA ILE A 146 20.93 7.17 0.29
C ILE A 146 22.39 6.86 -0.04
N ASN A 147 23.32 7.79 0.26
CA ASN A 147 24.74 7.57 0.03
C ASN A 147 25.30 6.39 0.83
N ARG A 148 24.85 6.20 2.08
CA ARG A 148 25.22 5.03 2.88
C ARG A 148 24.72 3.73 2.26
N ILE A 149 23.47 3.70 1.78
CA ILE A 149 22.91 2.54 1.09
C ILE A 149 23.68 2.25 -0.21
N ASN A 150 23.99 3.27 -1.01
CA ASN A 150 24.75 3.12 -2.26
C ASN A 150 26.19 2.61 -2.05
N ASN A 151 26.74 2.73 -0.83
CA ASN A 151 28.04 2.17 -0.46
C ASN A 151 27.98 0.69 -0.05
N THR A 152 26.78 0.09 -0.01
CA THR A 152 26.59 -1.34 0.27
C THR A 152 26.55 -2.15 -1.03
N ASN A 153 26.76 -3.47 -0.93
CA ASN A 153 26.68 -4.36 -2.10
C ASN A 153 25.38 -5.18 -2.11
N THR A 154 24.65 -5.21 -1.00
CA THR A 154 23.49 -6.08 -0.81
C THR A 154 22.19 -5.31 -0.60
N ILE A 155 22.23 -3.99 -0.44
CA ILE A 155 21.06 -3.16 -0.23
C ILE A 155 20.88 -2.22 -1.43
N SER A 156 19.69 -2.22 -2.01
CA SER A 156 19.31 -1.32 -3.10
C SER A 156 18.00 -0.60 -2.78
N ILE A 157 17.79 0.56 -3.41
CA ILE A 157 16.50 1.28 -3.36
C ILE A 157 15.80 1.06 -4.70
N ASP A 158 14.59 0.53 -4.64
CA ASP A 158 13.73 0.35 -5.80
C ASP A 158 12.87 1.59 -6.07
N ASN A 159 12.77 1.93 -7.36
CA ASN A 159 11.95 3.03 -7.87
C ASN A 159 11.01 2.56 -9.00
N GLU A 160 10.80 1.25 -9.16
CA GLU A 160 9.80 0.70 -10.08
C GLU A 160 8.39 1.27 -9.76
N ASP A 161 7.56 1.44 -10.79
CA ASP A 161 6.21 2.00 -10.63
C ASP A 161 5.26 1.02 -9.94
N ASP A 162 5.30 -0.27 -10.32
CA ASP A 162 4.41 -1.32 -9.81
C ASP A 162 5.18 -2.44 -9.12
N ILE A 163 4.82 -2.73 -7.87
CA ILE A 163 5.48 -3.76 -7.05
C ILE A 163 5.03 -5.15 -7.46
N TYR A 164 3.83 -5.29 -8.01
CA TYR A 164 3.26 -6.58 -8.36
C TYR A 164 3.94 -7.20 -9.59
N GLU A 165 4.66 -6.42 -10.39
CA GLU A 165 5.48 -6.92 -11.51
C GLU A 165 6.78 -7.60 -11.04
N SER A 166 7.25 -7.32 -9.82
CA SER A 166 8.46 -7.92 -9.25
C SER A 166 8.24 -8.66 -7.92
N LEU A 167 7.04 -8.58 -7.32
CA LEU A 167 6.73 -9.16 -6.00
C LEU A 167 7.06 -10.65 -5.92
N GLY A 168 6.77 -11.41 -6.97
CA GLY A 168 7.05 -12.84 -7.03
C GLY A 168 8.53 -13.20 -6.99
N LYS A 169 9.44 -12.25 -7.24
CA LYS A 169 10.89 -12.52 -7.22
C LYS A 169 11.45 -12.60 -5.79
N TYR A 170 10.68 -12.18 -4.78
CA TYR A 170 11.13 -12.09 -3.40
C TYR A 170 10.79 -13.36 -2.60
N SER A 171 11.74 -13.80 -1.78
CA SER A 171 11.59 -14.91 -0.84
C SER A 171 10.97 -14.47 0.49
N LEU A 172 11.08 -13.18 0.80
CA LEU A 172 10.57 -12.55 2.02
C LEU A 172 10.13 -11.12 1.72
N VAL A 173 8.96 -10.75 2.24
CA VAL A 173 8.50 -9.36 2.30
C VAL A 173 8.53 -8.91 3.75
N ILE A 174 9.29 -7.84 4.04
CA ILE A 174 9.26 -7.12 5.29
C ILE A 174 8.38 -5.89 5.08
N THR A 175 7.39 -5.68 5.94
CA THR A 175 6.51 -4.51 5.89
C THR A 175 5.98 -4.17 7.28
N ASP A 176 5.20 -3.11 7.41
CA ASP A 176 4.64 -2.61 8.66
C ASP A 176 3.11 -2.63 8.65
N TYR A 177 2.44 -1.56 8.22
CA TYR A 177 0.99 -1.38 8.20
C TYR A 177 0.44 -1.34 6.76
N SER A 178 1.13 -2.00 5.83
CA SER A 178 0.77 -2.03 4.41
C SER A 178 -0.13 -3.21 4.09
N SER A 179 -1.06 -3.03 3.16
CA SER A 179 -1.87 -4.13 2.63
C SER A 179 -1.04 -5.18 1.89
N VAL A 180 0.19 -4.85 1.45
CA VAL A 180 1.09 -5.80 0.78
C VAL A 180 1.39 -7.03 1.63
N TYR A 181 1.24 -6.91 2.96
CA TYR A 181 1.28 -8.05 3.88
C TYR A 181 0.31 -9.16 3.46
N PHE A 182 -0.96 -8.80 3.25
CA PHE A 182 -2.00 -9.76 2.86
C PHE A 182 -1.80 -10.27 1.44
N ASP A 183 -1.37 -9.39 0.53
CA ASP A 183 -1.13 -9.76 -0.87
C ASP A 183 0.02 -10.77 -0.99
N ALA A 184 1.13 -10.59 -0.27
CA ALA A 184 2.27 -11.51 -0.26
C ALA A 184 1.90 -12.87 0.36
N LEU A 185 1.14 -12.87 1.47
CA LEU A 185 0.63 -14.11 2.06
C LEU A 185 -0.30 -14.87 1.12
N ALA A 186 -1.17 -14.17 0.39
CA ALA A 186 -2.13 -14.78 -0.52
C ALA A 186 -1.47 -15.56 -1.67
N VAL A 187 -0.24 -15.20 -2.04
CA VAL A 187 0.55 -15.84 -3.10
C VAL A 187 1.68 -16.73 -2.56
N GLY A 188 1.70 -16.99 -1.24
CA GLY A 188 2.64 -17.92 -0.61
C GLY A 188 4.06 -17.38 -0.40
N ILE A 189 4.24 -16.05 -0.40
CA ILE A 189 5.53 -15.44 -0.07
C ILE A 189 5.63 -15.29 1.46
N ASN A 190 6.80 -15.58 2.04
CA ASN A 190 7.02 -15.35 3.47
C ASN A 190 6.93 -13.87 3.80
N VAL A 191 6.35 -13.54 4.95
CA VAL A 191 6.18 -12.14 5.37
C VAL A 191 6.65 -11.94 6.80
N LEU A 192 7.33 -10.82 7.05
CA LEU A 192 7.74 -10.36 8.37
C LEU A 192 7.15 -8.97 8.62
N ILE A 193 6.45 -8.82 9.75
CA ILE A 193 5.98 -7.51 10.21
C ILE A 193 7.07 -6.84 11.04
N ALA A 194 7.40 -5.61 10.68
CA ALA A 194 8.37 -4.74 11.33
C ALA A 194 7.67 -3.43 11.75
N PRO A 195 6.87 -3.44 12.83
CA PRO A 195 5.94 -2.37 13.19
C PRO A 195 6.67 -1.25 13.96
N PHE A 196 7.76 -0.76 13.38
CA PHE A 196 8.53 0.33 13.96
C PHE A 196 7.69 1.60 14.02
N GLY A 197 7.86 2.37 15.11
CA GLY A 197 7.11 3.60 15.32
C GLY A 197 5.60 3.40 15.48
N TYR A 198 5.15 2.27 16.04
CA TYR A 198 3.71 1.97 16.20
C TYR A 198 2.91 3.07 16.90
N LYS A 199 3.41 3.58 18.03
CA LYS A 199 2.76 4.66 18.76
C LYS A 199 2.65 5.91 17.90
N ASP A 200 3.76 6.34 17.31
CA ASP A 200 3.82 7.51 16.44
C ASP A 200 2.89 7.37 15.23
N TYR A 201 2.77 6.16 14.66
CA TYR A 201 1.87 5.88 13.54
C TYR A 201 0.40 6.05 13.92
N LEU A 202 -0.04 5.47 15.04
CA LEU A 202 -1.43 5.61 15.48
C LEU A 202 -1.79 7.06 15.82
N GLU A 203 -0.87 7.80 16.43
CA GLU A 203 -1.08 9.20 16.81
C GLU A 203 -1.13 10.13 15.60
N ASN A 204 -0.20 9.96 14.65
CA ASN A 204 0.02 10.95 13.59
C ASN A 204 -0.60 10.53 12.24
N ASP A 205 -0.57 9.25 11.90
CA ASP A 205 -0.96 8.73 10.59
C ASP A 205 -2.40 8.22 10.58
N ARG A 206 -2.63 6.94 10.90
CA ARG A 206 -3.91 6.24 10.63
C ARG A 206 -4.21 5.20 11.70
N ASP A 207 -5.49 4.97 11.91
CA ASP A 207 -5.99 3.84 12.70
C ASP A 207 -5.91 2.53 11.89
N LEU A 208 -6.01 1.39 12.59
CA LEU A 208 -5.89 0.05 12.01
C LEU A 208 -7.21 -0.71 12.11
N TYR A 209 -7.64 -1.32 11.00
CA TYR A 209 -8.82 -2.20 11.01
C TYR A 209 -8.56 -3.55 11.66
N LEU A 210 -7.30 -4.00 11.61
CA LEU A 210 -6.83 -5.28 12.12
C LEU A 210 -5.62 -4.95 12.99
N ALA A 211 -5.72 -5.23 14.29
CA ALA A 211 -4.71 -4.95 15.31
C ALA A 211 -4.44 -6.20 16.15
#